data_AF-A0A930GUM5-F1
#
_entry.id   AF-A0A930GUM5-F1
#
_cell.length_a   1.000
_cell.length_b   1.000
_cell.length_c   1.000
_cell.angle_alpha   90.00
_cell.angle_beta   90.00
_cell.angle_gamma   90.00
#
_symmetry.space_group_name_H-M   'P 1'
#
loop_
_entity.id
_entity.type
_entity.pdbx_description
1 polymer ?
#
loop_
_entity_poly.entity_id
_entity_poly.type
_entity_poly.pdbx_seq_one_letter_code
_entity_poly.pdbx_strand_id
1 'polypeptide(L)'
;VFMTMDDGMNKVQEFIGHTGILVEDGNKYLFIEKLAFELPYQVEEFDNLQDVNDYLMGYYDNEAEGLTAKPVIFEDGKVMNEYRVLK
;
A
#
# COMPACT_ATOMS: atom_id res chain seq x y z
N VAL A 1 0.81 -3.17 -2.88
CA VAL A 1 1.74 -2.90 -1.77
C VAL A 1 2.54 -4.16 -1.48
N PHE A 2 3.87 -4.09 -1.63
CA PHE A 2 4.76 -5.17 -1.22
C PHE A 2 5.12 -5.03 0.26
N MET A 3 5.15 -6.14 0.97
CA MET A 3 5.53 -6.23 2.38
C MET A 3 6.64 -7.27 2.55
N THR A 4 7.35 -7.19 3.68
CA THR A 4 8.37 -8.17 4.04
C THR A 4 7.82 -9.22 4.99
N MET A 5 8.22 -10.47 4.79
CA MET A 5 8.02 -11.56 5.73
C MET A 5 9.39 -12.00 6.25
N ASP A 6 9.60 -11.88 7.55
CA ASP A 6 10.77 -12.38 8.25
C ASP A 6 10.31 -13.27 9.41
N ASP A 7 10.61 -14.57 9.31
CA ASP A 7 10.31 -15.56 10.35
C ASP A 7 11.51 -15.82 11.28
N GLY A 8 12.61 -15.08 11.09
CA GLY A 8 13.86 -15.22 11.84
C GLY A 8 14.65 -16.52 11.55
N MET A 9 14.15 -17.38 10.67
CA MET A 9 14.76 -18.67 10.34
C MET A 9 15.17 -18.78 8.87
N ASN A 10 14.43 -18.12 7.99
CA ASN A 10 14.61 -18.12 6.55
C ASN A 10 15.09 -16.75 6.06
N LYS A 11 15.49 -16.68 4.79
CA LYS A 11 15.75 -15.39 4.14
C LYS A 11 14.47 -14.57 4.13
N VAL A 12 14.59 -13.28 4.41
CA VAL A 12 13.51 -12.30 4.24
C VAL A 12 12.93 -12.43 2.84
N GLN A 13 11.61 -12.54 2.76
CA GLN A 13 10.87 -12.63 1.51
C GLN A 13 10.02 -11.38 1.30
N GLU A 14 9.91 -10.94 0.06
CA GLU A 14 8.98 -9.91 -0.36
C GLU A 14 7.76 -10.56 -1.01
N PHE A 15 6.57 -10.10 -0.65
CA PHE A 15 5.32 -10.57 -1.24
C PHE A 15 4.32 -9.43 -1.36
N ILE A 16 3.29 -9.63 -2.19
CA ILE A 16 2.18 -8.67 -2.33
C ILE A 16 1.31 -8.82 -1.08
N GLY A 17 1.42 -7.85 -0.18
CA GLY A 17 0.67 -7.82 1.07
C GLY A 17 -0.73 -7.26 0.93
N HIS A 18 -0.93 -6.33 0.00
CA HIS A 18 -2.21 -5.72 -0.28
C HIS A 18 -2.31 -5.26 -1.74
N THR A 19 -3.52 -5.29 -2.30
CA THR A 19 -3.82 -4.84 -3.66
C THR A 19 -5.21 -4.20 -3.72
N GLY A 20 -5.35 -3.20 -4.60
CA GLY A 20 -6.61 -2.55 -4.93
C GLY A 20 -6.61 -2.10 -6.39
N ILE A 21 -7.71 -1.48 -6.82
CA ILE A 21 -7.87 -0.89 -8.16
C ILE A 21 -7.98 0.62 -7.98
N LEU A 22 -7.13 1.37 -8.66
CA LEU A 22 -7.21 2.82 -8.73
C LEU A 22 -7.91 3.22 -10.02
N VAL A 23 -8.91 4.09 -9.91
CA VAL A 23 -9.70 4.58 -11.04
C VAL A 23 -9.61 6.11 -11.06
N GLU A 24 -9.22 6.67 -12.21
CA GLU A 24 -9.34 8.10 -12.45
C GLU A 24 -10.82 8.48 -12.63
N ASP A 25 -11.31 9.41 -11.80
CA ASP A 25 -12.67 9.96 -11.88
C ASP A 25 -12.62 11.49 -12.00
N GLY A 26 -12.52 11.97 -13.24
CA GLY A 26 -12.41 13.39 -13.54
C GLY A 26 -11.10 13.99 -13.02
N ASN A 27 -11.20 14.78 -11.95
CA ASN A 27 -10.05 15.41 -11.28
C ASN A 27 -9.66 14.74 -9.96
N LYS A 28 -10.24 13.56 -9.68
CA LYS A 28 -10.04 12.78 -8.47
C LYS A 28 -9.67 11.34 -8.79
N TYR A 29 -9.37 10.57 -7.74
CA TYR A 29 -9.05 9.16 -7.82
C TYR A 29 -9.93 8.36 -6.87
N LEU A 30 -10.49 7.25 -7.35
CA LEU A 30 -11.21 6.29 -6.53
C LEU A 30 -10.35 5.05 -6.34
N PHE A 31 -10.02 4.72 -5.09
CA PHE A 31 -9.31 3.49 -4.75
C PHE A 31 -10.29 2.46 -4.20
N ILE A 32 -10.42 1.35 -4.91
CA ILE A 32 -11.32 0.25 -4.58
C ILE A 32 -10.50 -0.89 -4.01
N GLU A 33 -10.80 -1.32 -2.80
CA GLU A 33 -10.00 -2.34 -2.12
C GLU A 33 -10.82 -3.24 -1.20
N LYS A 34 -10.16 -4.29 -0.71
CA LYS A 34 -10.65 -5.15 0.37
C LYS A 34 -9.60 -5.21 1.46
N LEU A 35 -9.89 -4.61 2.61
CA LEU A 35 -8.97 -4.56 3.75
C LEU A 35 -8.79 -5.93 4.43
N ALA A 36 -9.88 -6.70 4.56
CA ALA A 36 -9.87 -8.00 5.21
C ALA A 36 -10.91 -8.95 4.61
N PHE A 37 -10.71 -10.26 4.81
CA PHE A 37 -11.62 -11.30 4.30
C PHE A 37 -13.07 -11.09 4.75
N GLU A 38 -13.27 -10.64 5.98
CA GLU A 38 -14.59 -10.48 6.62
C GLU A 38 -15.28 -9.15 6.29
N LEU A 39 -14.51 -8.13 5.87
CA LEU A 39 -15.04 -6.80 5.58
C LEU A 39 -15.54 -6.71 4.12
N PRO A 40 -16.59 -5.92 3.83
CA PRO A 40 -16.99 -5.64 2.46
C PRO A 40 -15.87 -4.92 1.69
N TYR A 41 -15.99 -4.90 0.37
CA TYR A 41 -15.18 -3.99 -0.44
C TYR A 41 -15.53 -2.54 -0.08
N GLN A 42 -14.52 -1.68 -0.10
CA GLN A 42 -14.68 -0.25 0.14
C GLN A 42 -14.15 0.57 -1.02
N VAL A 43 -14.54 1.83 -1.06
CA VAL A 43 -14.05 2.83 -2.01
C VAL A 43 -13.65 4.06 -1.22
N GLU A 44 -12.42 4.52 -1.42
CA GLU A 44 -11.92 5.78 -0.89
C GLU A 44 -11.66 6.75 -2.04
N GLU A 45 -11.99 8.03 -1.83
CA GLU A 45 -11.79 9.09 -2.82
C GLU A 45 -10.62 9.97 -2.41
N PHE A 46 -9.73 10.26 -3.36
CA PHE A 46 -8.53 11.06 -3.15
C PHE A 46 -8.46 12.20 -4.16
N ASP A 47 -7.94 13.35 -3.72
CA ASP A 47 -7.75 14.51 -4.60
C ASP A 47 -6.52 14.33 -5.50
N ASN A 48 -5.54 13.53 -5.09
CA ASN A 48 -4.33 13.28 -5.87
C ASN A 48 -3.65 11.95 -5.47
N LEU A 49 -2.68 11.53 -6.30
CA LEU A 49 -1.91 10.30 -6.11
C LEU A 49 -1.01 10.32 -4.85
N GLN A 50 -0.59 11.49 -4.38
CA GLN A 50 0.21 11.59 -3.16
C GLN A 50 -0.63 11.18 -1.94
N ASP A 51 -1.91 11.53 -1.91
CA ASP A 51 -2.82 11.12 -0.84
C ASP A 51 -3.06 9.60 -0.84
N VAL A 52 -3.07 8.97 -2.03
CA VAL A 52 -3.14 7.51 -2.17
C VAL A 52 -1.89 6.85 -1.56
N ASN A 53 -0.69 7.37 -1.86
CA ASN A 53 0.55 6.89 -1.24
C ASN A 53 0.45 7.00 0.29
N ASP A 54 0.08 8.17 0.80
CA ASP A 54 0.04 8.43 2.24
C ASP A 54 -0.97 7.53 2.95
N TYR A 55 -2.13 7.30 2.33
CA TYR A 55 -3.12 6.35 2.82
C TYR A 55 -2.53 4.94 2.94
N LEU A 56 -1.97 4.41 1.86
CA LEU A 56 -1.42 3.06 1.84
C LEU A 56 -0.23 2.92 2.81
N MET A 57 0.67 3.89 2.86
CA MET A 57 1.78 3.88 3.81
C MET A 57 1.28 3.96 5.24
N GLY A 58 0.29 4.80 5.54
CA GLY A 58 -0.30 4.91 6.88
C GLY A 58 -0.97 3.61 7.35
N TYR A 59 -1.49 2.79 6.44
CA TYR A 59 -2.07 1.48 6.78
C TYR A 59 -1.03 0.36 6.90
N TYR A 60 0.01 0.37 6.06
CA TYR A 60 0.91 -0.78 5.93
C TYR A 60 2.32 -0.57 6.52
N ASP A 61 2.73 0.66 6.82
CA ASP A 61 4.01 0.96 7.49
C ASP A 61 3.83 1.14 9.01
N ASN A 62 3.20 0.15 9.66
CA ASN A 62 2.84 0.19 11.09
C ASN A 62 3.72 -0.69 11.99
N GLU A 63 4.76 -1.31 11.43
CA GLU A 63 5.70 -2.15 12.15
C GLU A 63 6.74 -1.29 12.90
N ALA A 64 7.26 -1.80 14.02
CA ALA A 64 8.26 -1.07 14.79
C ALA A 64 9.55 -0.85 13.98
N GLU A 65 10.14 0.34 14.14
CA GLU A 65 11.32 0.75 13.36
C GLU A 65 12.45 -0.27 13.43
N GLY A 66 12.97 -0.63 12.26
CA GLY A 66 14.13 -1.51 12.12
C GLY A 66 13.85 -3.00 12.21
N LEU A 67 12.59 -3.42 12.42
CA LEU A 67 12.22 -4.83 12.40
C LEU A 67 11.89 -5.34 11.00
N THR A 68 11.23 -4.53 10.18
CA THR A 68 10.80 -4.91 8.84
C THR A 68 11.19 -3.84 7.83
N ALA A 69 11.35 -4.25 6.56
CA ALA A 69 11.57 -3.28 5.51
C ALA A 69 10.28 -2.51 5.25
N LYS A 70 10.43 -1.24 4.89
CA LYS A 70 9.32 -0.36 4.54
C LYS A 70 8.56 -0.92 3.34
N PRO A 71 7.22 -0.88 3.36
CA PRO A 71 6.43 -1.36 2.23
C PRO A 71 6.70 -0.52 0.99
N VAL A 72 6.61 -1.15 -0.19
CA VAL A 72 6.79 -0.47 -1.48
C VAL A 72 5.48 -0.48 -2.26
N ILE A 73 5.08 0.69 -2.76
CA ILE A 73 3.84 0.87 -3.49
C ILE A 73 4.12 0.86 -4.99
N PHE A 74 3.36 0.06 -5.72
CA PHE A 74 3.44 -0.07 -7.16
C PHE A 74 2.12 0.33 -7.81
N GLU A 75 2.23 1.06 -8.91
CA GLU A 75 1.17 1.37 -9.85
C GLU A 75 1.54 0.69 -11.19
N ASP A 76 0.68 -0.20 -11.68
CA ASP A 76 0.87 -0.92 -12.96
C ASP A 76 2.26 -1.55 -13.16
N GLY A 77 2.78 -2.17 -12.09
CA GLY A 77 4.05 -2.89 -12.11
C GLY A 77 5.30 -2.00 -12.03
N LYS A 78 5.13 -0.69 -11.80
CA LYS A 78 6.23 0.25 -11.52
C LYS A 78 6.06 0.84 -10.13
N VAL A 79 7.18 1.16 -9.47
CA VAL A 79 7.10 1.92 -8.21
C VAL A 79 6.39 3.23 -8.52
N MET A 80 5.38 3.55 -7.71
CA MET A 80 4.59 4.76 -7.87
C MET A 80 5.49 6.01 -7.84
N ASN A 81 5.23 7.00 -8.69
CA ASN A 81 6.09 8.20 -8.75
C ASN A 81 6.05 9.01 -7.45
N GLU A 82 4.90 8.96 -6.77
CA GLU A 82 4.60 9.65 -5.51
C GLU A 82 5.09 8.87 -4.27
N TYR A 83 5.77 7.73 -4.48
CA TYR A 83 6.23 6.88 -3.39
C TYR A 83 7.07 7.67 -2.38
N ARG A 84 6.61 7.69 -1.13
CA ARG A 84 7.36 8.22 0.01
C ARG A 84 7.00 7.49 1.29
N VAL A 85 7.96 7.37 2.18
CA VAL A 85 7.73 6.97 3.57
C VAL A 85 7.13 8.13 4.37
N LEU A 86 6.20 7.81 5.28
CA LEU A 86 5.71 8.75 6.27
C LEU A 86 6.73 8.89 7.40
N LYS A 87 6.74 10.05 8.06
CA LYS A 87 7.63 10.34 9.20
C LYS A 87 6.97 10.00 10.53
#